data_AF-A0A1X7H8T0-F1
#
_entry.id   AF-A0A1X7H8T0-F1
#
_cell.length_a   1.000
_cell.length_b   1.000
_cell.length_c   1.000
_cell.angle_alpha   90.00
_cell.angle_beta   90.00
_cell.angle_gamma   90.00
#
_symmetry.space_group_name_H-M   'P 1'
#
loop_
_entity.id
_entity.type
_entity.pdbx_description
1 polymer ?
#
loop_
_entity_poly.entity_id
_entity_poly.type
_entity_poly.pdbx_seq_one_letter_code
_entity_poly.pdbx_strand_id
1 'polypeptide(L)'
;MINFFSKYKIFFYIANFVLIFLYLFPGSLIGCFLYNDCKIQPQITKDLSFISANHVYAFLLLSLIALLTYSQSSKRKLVIYYLFFLSVILEILHIIIPMRSFEWSDLLGNMLGIFIVFIVYEIIKKKNYKR
;
A
#
# COMPACT_ATOMS: atom_id res chain seq x y z
N MET A 1 21.92 -5.26 -14.77
CA MET A 1 21.98 -4.56 -13.47
C MET A 1 21.08 -5.28 -12.47
N ILE A 2 21.64 -5.80 -11.38
CA ILE A 2 20.84 -6.39 -10.29
C ILE A 2 20.18 -5.22 -9.55
N ASN A 3 18.85 -5.19 -9.51
CA ASN A 3 18.14 -4.16 -8.75
C ASN A 3 18.48 -4.35 -7.26
N PHE A 4 18.93 -3.30 -6.57
CA PHE A 4 19.32 -3.37 -5.15
C PHE A 4 18.20 -4.00 -4.29
N PHE A 5 16.95 -3.60 -4.56
CA PHE A 5 15.76 -4.19 -3.92
C PHE A 5 15.58 -5.69 -4.19
N SER A 6 15.93 -6.17 -5.39
CA SER A 6 15.80 -7.59 -5.72
C SER A 6 16.82 -8.46 -4.98
N LYS A 7 18.01 -7.90 -4.71
CA LYS A 7 19.01 -8.53 -3.85
C LYS A 7 18.58 -8.58 -2.38
N TYR A 8 17.89 -7.54 -1.90
CA TYR A 8 17.50 -7.38 -0.50
C TYR A 8 15.97 -7.34 -0.32
N LYS A 9 15.32 -8.51 -0.43
CA LYS A 9 13.86 -8.64 -0.22
C LYS A 9 13.38 -8.18 1.17
N ILE A 10 14.30 -8.08 2.13
CA ILE A 10 14.03 -7.62 3.49
C ILE A 10 13.34 -6.23 3.50
N PHE A 11 13.66 -5.34 2.56
CA PHE A 11 13.02 -4.03 2.48
C PHE A 11 11.51 -4.14 2.23
N PHE A 12 11.08 -5.04 1.35
CA PHE A 12 9.67 -5.29 1.13
C PHE A 12 9.00 -5.87 2.39
N TYR A 13 9.65 -6.83 3.07
CA TYR A 13 9.07 -7.41 4.29
C TYR A 13 8.94 -6.40 5.42
N ILE A 14 9.93 -5.53 5.62
CA ILE A 14 9.86 -4.44 6.60
C ILE A 14 8.76 -3.46 6.22
N ALA A 15 8.71 -2.99 4.97
CA ALA A 15 7.66 -2.06 4.52
C ALA A 15 6.26 -2.65 4.68
N ASN A 16 6.08 -3.93 4.35
CA ASN A 16 4.82 -4.64 4.49
C ASN A 16 4.42 -4.80 5.97
N PHE A 17 5.37 -5.17 6.83
CA PHE A 17 5.13 -5.26 8.27
C PHE A 17 4.75 -3.91 8.87
N VAL A 18 5.49 -2.84 8.54
CA VAL A 18 5.20 -1.47 8.99
C VAL A 18 3.81 -1.04 8.53
N LEU A 19 3.44 -1.29 7.26
CA LEU A 19 2.10 -0.96 6.77
C LEU A 19 1.02 -1.70 7.56
N ILE A 20 1.15 -3.01 7.75
CA ILE A 20 0.18 -3.81 8.52
C ILE A 20 0.07 -3.30 9.96
N PHE A 21 1.21 -3.03 10.60
CA PHE A 21 1.25 -2.53 11.98
C PHE A 21 0.53 -1.17 12.11
N LEU A 22 0.81 -0.23 11.20
CA LEU A 22 0.14 1.07 11.18
C LEU A 22 -1.35 0.95 10.86
N TYR A 23 -1.73 0.04 9.97
CA TYR A 23 -3.11 -0.14 9.52
C TYR A 23 -4.01 -0.72 10.63
N LEU A 24 -3.48 -1.64 11.43
CA LEU A 24 -4.23 -2.31 12.51
C LEU A 24 -4.17 -1.57 13.85
N PHE A 25 -3.44 -0.46 13.92
CA PHE A 25 -3.39 0.35 15.14
C PHE A 25 -4.73 1.08 15.37
N PRO A 26 -5.29 1.02 16.61
CA PRO A 26 -6.53 1.74 16.95
C PRO A 26 -6.26 3.26 16.99
N GLY A 27 -6.75 3.98 15.98
CA GLY A 27 -6.43 5.39 15.76
C GLY A 27 -5.14 5.61 14.94
N SER A 28 -4.49 6.76 15.11
CA SER A 28 -3.32 7.19 14.34
C SER A 28 -2.09 7.37 15.21
N LEU A 29 -1.09 6.50 15.07
CA LEU A 29 0.20 6.66 15.76
C LEU A 29 0.87 8.00 15.42
N ILE A 30 0.79 8.40 14.15
CA ILE A 30 1.38 9.67 13.69
C ILE A 30 0.58 10.85 14.28
N GLY A 31 -0.75 10.73 14.37
CA GLY A 31 -1.60 11.71 15.06
C GLY A 31 -1.27 11.85 16.55
N CYS A 32 -1.11 10.72 17.26
CA CYS A 32 -0.68 10.72 18.66
C CYS A 32 0.64 11.49 18.82
N PHE A 33 1.61 11.25 17.94
CA PHE A 33 2.94 11.84 18.05
C PHE A 33 2.97 13.33 17.68
N LEU A 34 2.25 13.74 16.62
CA LEU A 34 2.30 15.12 16.12
C LEU A 34 1.32 16.06 16.81
N TYR A 35 0.12 15.57 17.16
CA TYR A 35 -0.98 16.39 17.64
C TYR A 35 -1.39 16.09 19.08
N ASN A 36 -0.73 15.12 19.73
CA ASN A 36 -1.14 14.57 21.03
C ASN A 36 -2.60 14.06 21.03
N ASP A 37 -3.11 13.70 19.84
CA ASP A 37 -4.46 13.20 19.62
C ASP A 37 -4.42 12.07 18.58
N CYS A 38 -4.64 10.85 19.08
CA CYS A 38 -4.66 9.64 18.28
C CYS A 38 -5.88 9.54 17.35
N LYS A 39 -6.87 10.43 17.48
CA LYS A 39 -8.06 10.45 16.60
C LYS A 39 -7.78 11.15 15.27
N ILE A 40 -6.77 12.01 15.24
CA ILE A 40 -6.43 12.80 14.05
C ILE A 40 -5.53 11.95 13.16
N GLN A 41 -5.99 11.65 11.95
CA GLN A 41 -5.13 11.05 10.93
C GLN A 41 -4.47 12.19 10.13
N PRO A 42 -3.13 12.40 10.24
CA PRO A 42 -2.46 13.41 9.43
C PRO A 42 -2.61 13.07 7.96
N GLN A 43 -2.98 14.06 7.16
CA GLN A 43 -3.16 13.92 5.71
C GLN A 43 -2.03 14.63 4.96
N ILE A 44 -1.44 13.94 3.98
CA ILE A 44 -0.46 14.56 3.07
C ILE A 44 -1.19 15.51 2.11
N THR A 45 -2.32 15.05 1.58
CA THR A 45 -3.24 15.81 0.73
C THR A 45 -4.67 15.47 1.12
N LYS A 46 -5.60 16.37 0.79
CA LYS A 46 -7.03 16.16 1.03
C LYS A 46 -7.54 14.96 0.22
N ASP A 47 -8.54 14.27 0.77
CA ASP A 47 -9.17 13.15 0.11
C ASP A 47 -9.87 13.56 -1.20
N LEU A 48 -9.87 12.62 -2.14
CA LEU A 48 -10.47 12.76 -3.46
C LEU A 48 -11.91 12.25 -3.41
N SER A 49 -12.84 13.03 -2.87
CA SER A 49 -14.28 12.74 -2.77
C SER A 49 -14.62 11.37 -2.15
N PHE A 50 -14.46 10.28 -2.90
CA PHE A 50 -14.74 8.90 -2.51
C PHE A 50 -13.46 8.06 -2.35
N ILE A 51 -12.28 8.68 -2.34
CA ILE A 51 -10.99 7.98 -2.30
C ILE A 51 -10.09 8.64 -1.25
N SER A 52 -9.64 7.84 -0.30
CA SER A 52 -8.70 8.26 0.75
C SER A 52 -7.30 8.42 0.19
N ALA A 53 -6.78 9.66 0.20
CA ALA A 53 -5.50 9.98 -0.44
C ALA A 53 -4.33 9.29 0.27
N ASN A 54 -4.36 9.26 1.61
CA ASN A 54 -3.36 8.58 2.42
C ASN A 54 -3.27 7.08 2.09
N HIS A 55 -4.41 6.43 1.87
CA HIS A 55 -4.49 5.01 1.53
C HIS A 55 -3.94 4.74 0.13
N VAL A 56 -4.23 5.62 -0.85
CA VAL A 56 -3.59 5.59 -2.16
C VAL A 56 -2.07 5.65 -2.01
N TYR A 57 -1.54 6.62 -1.27
CA TYR A 57 -0.09 6.77 -1.14
C TYR A 57 0.58 5.58 -0.44
N ALA A 58 -0.02 5.07 0.63
CA ALA A 58 0.50 3.93 1.38
C ALA A 58 0.62 2.68 0.48
N PHE A 59 -0.46 2.33 -0.23
CA PHE A 59 -0.46 1.16 -1.09
C PHE A 59 0.28 1.37 -2.42
N LEU A 60 0.35 2.59 -2.94
CA LEU A 60 1.19 2.94 -4.08
C LEU A 60 2.67 2.74 -3.72
N LEU A 61 3.11 3.25 -2.57
CA LEU A 61 4.49 3.08 -2.11
C LEU A 61 4.85 1.61 -1.89
N LEU A 62 4.00 0.85 -1.18
CA LEU A 62 4.24 -0.58 -0.93
C LEU A 62 4.27 -1.37 -2.24
N SER A 63 3.37 -1.06 -3.18
CA SER A 63 3.32 -1.70 -4.50
C SER A 63 4.53 -1.37 -5.36
N LEU A 64 5.05 -0.13 -5.30
CA LEU A 64 6.29 0.25 -5.96
C LEU A 64 7.49 -0.53 -5.40
N ILE A 65 7.61 -0.62 -4.07
CA ILE A 65 8.66 -1.41 -3.42
C ILE A 65 8.57 -2.88 -3.84
N ALA A 66 7.35 -3.44 -3.87
CA ALA A 66 7.11 -4.80 -4.34
C ALA A 66 7.53 -4.98 -5.81
N LEU A 67 7.16 -4.04 -6.69
CA LEU A 67 7.50 -4.09 -8.10
C LEU A 67 9.02 -4.06 -8.31
N LEU A 68 9.73 -3.20 -7.60
CA LEU A 68 11.19 -3.10 -7.64
C LEU A 68 11.86 -4.37 -7.10
N THR A 69 11.35 -4.92 -5.99
CA THR A 69 11.87 -6.13 -5.34
C THR A 69 11.71 -7.36 -6.21
N TYR A 70 10.55 -7.51 -6.86
CA TYR A 70 10.21 -8.70 -7.66
C TYR A 70 10.29 -8.45 -9.17
N SER A 71 10.97 -7.41 -9.62
CA SER A 71 11.04 -6.98 -11.04
C SER A 71 11.55 -8.07 -11.99
N GLN A 72 12.45 -8.94 -11.52
CA GLN A 72 13.03 -10.05 -12.30
C GLN A 72 12.51 -11.42 -11.83
N SER A 73 11.49 -11.47 -10.97
CA SER A 73 10.95 -12.72 -10.42
C SER A 73 9.65 -13.13 -11.12
N SER A 74 9.50 -14.43 -11.37
CA SER A 74 8.23 -15.04 -11.77
C SER A 74 7.11 -14.83 -10.73
N LYS A 75 7.47 -14.56 -9.46
CA LYS A 75 6.54 -14.34 -8.35
C LYS A 75 5.87 -12.97 -8.34
N ARG A 76 6.24 -12.05 -9.24
CA ARG A 76 5.71 -10.67 -9.24
C ARG A 76 4.17 -10.61 -9.28
N LYS A 77 3.54 -11.38 -10.17
CA LYS A 77 2.06 -11.41 -10.26
C LYS A 77 1.44 -11.87 -8.95
N LEU A 78 2.00 -12.91 -8.34
CA LEU A 78 1.57 -13.42 -7.04
C LEU A 78 1.65 -12.35 -5.95
N VAL A 79 2.71 -11.54 -5.94
CA VAL A 79 2.84 -10.44 -4.97
C VAL A 79 1.80 -9.34 -5.18
N ILE A 80 1.45 -9.01 -6.43
CA ILE A 80 0.38 -8.04 -6.70
C ILE A 80 -0.98 -8.58 -6.24
N TYR A 81 -1.29 -9.84 -6.51
CA TYR A 81 -2.50 -10.48 -5.97
C TYR A 81 -2.48 -10.50 -4.44
N TYR A 82 -1.34 -10.83 -3.83
CA TYR A 82 -1.17 -10.76 -2.38
C TYR A 82 -1.50 -9.37 -1.83
N LEU A 83 -0.99 -8.29 -2.44
CA LEU A 83 -1.28 -6.92 -1.99
C LEU A 83 -2.77 -6.56 -2.15
N PHE A 84 -3.41 -7.04 -3.21
CA PHE A 84 -4.85 -6.84 -3.41
C PHE A 84 -5.69 -7.57 -2.36
N PHE A 85 -5.35 -8.81 -2.01
CA PHE A 85 -6.02 -9.52 -0.91
C PHE A 85 -5.72 -8.86 0.44
N LEU A 86 -4.48 -8.43 0.65
CA LEU A 86 -4.06 -7.75 1.87
C LEU A 86 -4.88 -6.47 2.09
N SER A 87 -5.09 -5.65 1.05
CA SER A 87 -5.88 -4.42 1.20
C SER A 87 -7.32 -4.69 1.62
N VAL A 88 -7.96 -5.73 1.07
CA VAL A 88 -9.32 -6.13 1.44
C VAL A 88 -9.37 -6.67 2.87
N ILE A 89 -8.44 -7.56 3.23
CA ILE A 89 -8.40 -8.16 4.58
C ILE A 89 -8.18 -7.08 5.64
N LEU A 90 -7.22 -6.18 5.42
CA LEU A 90 -6.90 -5.12 6.36
C LEU A 90 -8.10 -4.20 6.64
N GLU A 91 -8.86 -3.86 5.59
CA GLU A 91 -10.08 -3.06 5.73
C GLU A 91 -11.19 -3.82 6.47
N ILE A 92 -11.40 -5.11 6.16
CA ILE A 92 -12.38 -5.93 6.89
C ILE A 92 -12.04 -6.03 8.37
N LEU A 93 -10.75 -6.09 8.72
CA LEU A 93 -10.31 -6.13 10.13
C LEU A 93 -10.67 -4.85 10.89
N HIS A 94 -10.88 -3.72 10.23
CA HIS A 94 -11.34 -2.49 10.90
C HIS A 94 -12.72 -2.62 11.52
N ILE A 95 -13.54 -3.60 11.11
CA ILE A 95 -14.83 -3.88 11.74
C ILE A 95 -14.69 -4.28 13.22
N ILE A 96 -13.60 -4.96 13.59
CA ILE A 96 -13.38 -5.47 14.94
C ILE A 96 -12.40 -4.62 15.77
N ILE A 97 -11.73 -3.65 15.16
CA ILE A 97 -10.71 -2.83 15.82
C ILE A 97 -11.39 -1.60 16.43
N PRO A 98 -11.21 -1.34 17.74
CA PRO A 98 -11.80 -0.17 18.37
C PRO A 98 -11.23 1.11 17.75
N MET A 99 -12.04 2.15 17.66
CA MET A 99 -11.65 3.44 17.07
C MET A 99 -11.33 3.38 15.57
N ARG A 100 -11.66 2.28 14.92
CA ARG A 100 -11.65 2.12 13.47
C ARG A 100 -13.05 1.70 13.02
N SER A 101 -13.33 1.97 11.76
CA SER A 101 -14.54 1.53 11.08
C SER A 101 -14.16 1.16 9.66
N PHE A 102 -14.89 0.21 9.07
CA PHE A 102 -14.78 -0.05 7.65
C PHE A 102 -15.20 1.19 6.85
N GLU A 103 -14.37 1.61 5.91
CA GLU A 103 -14.56 2.74 5.02
C GLU A 103 -14.34 2.37 3.56
N TRP A 104 -15.36 2.60 2.73
CA TRP A 104 -15.25 2.38 1.29
C TRP A 104 -14.17 3.25 0.64
N SER A 105 -13.99 4.47 1.15
CA SER A 105 -12.95 5.42 0.69
C SER A 105 -11.53 4.86 0.87
N ASP A 106 -11.29 4.18 1.98
CA ASP A 106 -10.01 3.57 2.31
C ASP A 106 -9.75 2.33 1.46
N LEU A 107 -10.75 1.47 1.30
CA LEU A 107 -10.65 0.30 0.41
C LEU A 107 -10.34 0.69 -1.03
N LEU A 108 -11.08 1.67 -1.56
CA LEU A 108 -10.88 2.20 -2.91
C LEU A 108 -9.49 2.85 -3.05
N GLY A 109 -9.05 3.60 -2.04
CA GLY A 109 -7.70 4.17 -1.99
C GLY A 109 -6.61 3.11 -2.09
N ASN A 110 -6.71 2.06 -1.26
CA ASN A 110 -5.76 0.94 -1.27
C ASN A 110 -5.69 0.28 -2.66
N MET A 111 -6.86 -0.07 -3.22
CA MET A 111 -6.96 -0.72 -4.53
C MET A 111 -6.40 0.17 -5.66
N LEU A 112 -6.71 1.46 -5.65
CA LEU A 112 -6.20 2.42 -6.63
C LEU A 112 -4.67 2.50 -6.58
N GLY A 113 -4.07 2.56 -5.39
CA GLY A 113 -2.62 2.59 -5.20
C GLY A 113 -1.93 1.38 -5.84
N ILE A 114 -2.48 0.17 -5.64
CA ILE A 114 -1.98 -1.06 -6.26
C ILE A 114 -2.16 -1.03 -7.78
N PHE A 115 -3.35 -0.61 -8.23
CA PHE A 115 -3.72 -0.61 -9.65
C PHE A 115 -2.87 0.35 -10.48
N ILE A 116 -2.57 1.54 -9.97
CA ILE A 116 -1.67 2.51 -10.63
C ILE A 116 -0.32 1.87 -10.93
N VAL A 117 0.29 1.20 -9.94
CA VAL A 117 1.59 0.56 -10.11
C VAL A 117 1.53 -0.61 -11.10
N PHE A 118 0.44 -1.38 -11.07
CA PHE A 118 0.21 -2.46 -12.02
C PHE A 118 0.14 -1.94 -13.48
N ILE A 119 -0.62 -0.85 -13.73
CA ILE A 119 -0.71 -0.25 -15.07
C ILE A 119 0.65 0.25 -15.55
N VAL A 120 1.36 1.01 -14.70
CA VAL A 120 2.69 1.54 -15.03
C VAL A 120 3.63 0.40 -15.43
N TYR A 121 3.58 -0.70 -14.71
CA TYR A 121 4.37 -1.89 -15.03
C TYR A 121 4.02 -2.48 -16.41
N GLU A 122 2.75 -2.71 -16.71
CA GLU A 122 2.34 -3.29 -17.99
C GLU A 122 2.72 -2.39 -19.18
N ILE A 123 2.66 -1.06 -19.01
CA ILE A 123 3.14 -0.09 -20.01
C ILE A 123 4.65 -0.24 -20.25
N ILE A 124 5.47 -0.29 -19.18
CA ILE A 124 6.92 -0.43 -19.28
C ILE A 124 7.29 -1.77 -19.94
N LYS A 125 6.65 -2.85 -19.53
CA LYS A 125 6.86 -4.19 -20.08
C LYS A 125 6.57 -4.24 -21.58
N LYS A 126 5.44 -3.66 -22.01
CA LYS A 126 5.04 -3.61 -23.42
C LYS A 126 6.05 -2.84 -24.28
N LYS A 127 6.65 -1.76 -23.76
CA LYS A 127 7.71 -1.02 -24.46
C LYS A 127 8.98 -1.87 -24.64
N ASN A 128 9.38 -2.64 -23.63
CA ASN A 128 10.57 -3.49 -23.70
C ASN A 128 10.41 -4.69 -24.66
N TYR A 129 9.19 -5.16 -24.91
CA TYR A 129 8.93 -6.24 -25.89
C TYR A 129 8.94 -5.75 -27.36
N LYS A 130 8.73 -4.44 -27.58
CA LYS A 130 8.73 -3.84 -28.93
C LYS A 130 10.11 -3.35 -29.39
N ARG A 131 11.14 -3.48 -28.55
CA ARG A 131 12.55 -3.24 -28.87
C ARG A 131 13.25 -4.59 -29.01
#